data_AF-A0A5P1E431-F1
#
_entry.id   AF-A0A5P1E431-F1
#
_cell.length_a   1.000
_cell.length_b   1.000
_cell.length_c   1.000
_cell.angle_alpha   90.00
_cell.angle_beta   90.00
_cell.angle_gamma   90.00
#
_symmetry.space_group_name_H-M   'P 1'
#
loop_
_entity.id
_entity.type
_entity.pdbx_description
1 polymer ?
#
loop_
_entity_poly.entity_id
_entity_poly.type
_entity_poly.pdbx_seq_one_letter_code
_entity_poly.pdbx_strand_id
1 'polypeptide(L)'
;MVLYGLSPQDNPQVKEIRCIVMPPQWGTYQHVNLPSGFPEHEFLNDLEPLGWMHTQHNELPQLSPQVPDNGPWNYNFMPVKHTVSMRYGVKLGTPRDYYHEDHRPTLFLEFSNLEEGETAEADREDTFT
;
A
#
# COMPACT_ATOMS: atom_id res chain seq x y z
N MET A 1 -4.84 -16.14 -7.11
CA MET A 1 -6.16 -16.84 -7.17
C MET A 1 -7.11 -16.20 -6.17
N VAL A 2 -8.38 -15.98 -6.56
CA VAL A 2 -9.37 -15.24 -5.76
C VAL A 2 -10.31 -16.22 -5.06
N LEU A 3 -10.60 -15.97 -3.79
CA LEU A 3 -11.39 -16.85 -2.93
C LEU A 3 -12.81 -16.33 -2.79
N TYR A 4 -13.78 -17.21 -3.01
CA TYR A 4 -15.21 -16.93 -2.86
C TYR A 4 -15.84 -17.94 -1.92
N GLY A 5 -16.80 -17.48 -1.12
CA GLY A 5 -17.42 -18.32 -0.12
C GLY A 5 -18.63 -17.68 0.54
N LEU A 6 -19.08 -18.31 1.63
CA LEU A 6 -20.19 -17.83 2.45
C LEU A 6 -20.06 -18.38 3.87
N SER A 7 -20.81 -17.79 4.80
CA SER A 7 -20.93 -18.33 6.15
C SER A 7 -22.02 -19.40 6.24
N PRO A 8 -21.81 -20.50 6.96
CA PRO A 8 -22.87 -21.43 7.33
C PRO A 8 -24.00 -20.72 8.08
N GLN A 9 -25.24 -21.18 7.91
CA GLN A 9 -26.42 -20.56 8.54
C GLN A 9 -26.39 -20.63 10.08
N ASP A 10 -25.71 -21.65 10.60
CA ASP A 10 -25.55 -21.95 12.01
C ASP A 10 -24.38 -21.19 12.66
N ASN A 11 -23.39 -20.72 11.89
CA ASN A 11 -22.23 -20.02 12.43
C ASN A 11 -21.73 -18.88 11.53
N PRO A 12 -22.17 -17.63 11.76
CA PRO A 12 -21.77 -16.47 10.95
C PRO A 12 -20.30 -16.05 11.13
N GLN A 13 -19.60 -16.55 12.14
CA GLN A 13 -18.18 -16.23 12.38
C GLN A 13 -17.22 -17.08 11.54
N VAL A 14 -17.72 -18.17 10.94
CA VAL A 14 -16.94 -19.04 10.06
C VAL A 14 -17.21 -18.67 8.60
N LYS A 15 -16.15 -18.67 7.78
CA LYS A 15 -16.23 -18.49 6.32
C LYS A 15 -15.77 -19.76 5.63
N GLU A 16 -16.68 -20.39 4.87
CA GLU A 16 -16.35 -21.55 4.04
C GLU A 16 -15.92 -21.09 2.65
N ILE A 17 -14.72 -21.47 2.22
CA ILE A 17 -14.28 -21.25 0.84
C ILE A 17 -14.96 -22.30 -0.04
N ARG A 18 -15.80 -21.86 -0.97
CA ARG A 18 -16.56 -22.74 -1.88
C ARG A 18 -16.08 -22.69 -3.32
N CYS A 19 -15.44 -21.59 -3.72
CA CYS A 19 -14.94 -21.43 -5.08
C CYS A 19 -13.58 -20.72 -5.05
N ILE A 20 -12.68 -21.19 -5.91
CA ILE A 20 -11.40 -20.53 -6.21
C ILE A 20 -11.44 -20.14 -7.67
N VAL A 21 -11.37 -18.84 -7.94
CA VAL A 21 -11.33 -18.32 -9.31
C VAL A 21 -9.88 -18.02 -9.69
N MET A 22 -9.48 -18.48 -10.87
CA MET A 22 -8.17 -18.20 -11.46
C MET A 22 -8.32 -17.18 -12.59
N PRO A 23 -8.29 -15.86 -12.28
CA PRO A 23 -8.28 -14.84 -13.32
C PRO A 23 -6.96 -14.89 -14.11
N PRO A 24 -6.93 -14.31 -15.33
CA PRO A 24 -5.67 -14.10 -16.07
C PRO A 24 -4.66 -13.38 -15.17
N GLN A 25 -3.48 -13.96 -14.95
CA GLN A 25 -2.49 -13.44 -14.01
C GLN A 25 -1.07 -13.73 -14.51
N TRP A 26 -0.11 -12.93 -14.06
CA TRP A 26 1.33 -13.20 -14.23
C TRP A 26 2.06 -12.88 -12.92
N GLY A 27 3.18 -13.54 -12.67
CA GLY A 27 3.89 -13.39 -11.40
C GLY A 27 5.40 -13.33 -11.56
N THR A 28 6.05 -12.77 -10.55
CA THR A 28 7.49 -12.88 -10.31
C THR A 28 7.73 -13.80 -9.11
N TYR A 29 8.99 -13.97 -8.69
CA TYR A 29 9.32 -14.71 -7.47
C TYR A 29 8.84 -14.00 -6.18
N GLN A 30 8.51 -12.71 -6.25
CA GLN A 30 8.12 -11.87 -5.11
C GLN A 30 6.63 -11.56 -5.03
N HIS A 31 5.94 -11.48 -6.16
CA HIS A 31 4.55 -11.01 -6.20
C HIS A 31 3.78 -11.56 -7.40
N VAL A 32 2.45 -11.49 -7.32
CA VAL A 32 1.52 -11.87 -8.39
C VAL A 32 0.71 -10.65 -8.81
N ASN A 33 0.65 -10.39 -10.10
CA ASN A 33 -0.15 -9.32 -10.70
C ASN A 33 -1.48 -9.88 -11.18
N LEU A 34 -2.57 -9.29 -10.68
CA LEU A 34 -3.94 -9.61 -11.04
C LEU A 34 -4.60 -8.42 -11.76
N PRO A 35 -5.56 -8.66 -12.67
CA PRO A 35 -6.39 -7.62 -13.25
C PRO A 35 -7.24 -6.95 -12.16
N SER A 36 -7.54 -5.67 -12.34
CA SER A 36 -8.30 -4.86 -11.38
C SER A 36 -9.79 -5.18 -11.33
N GLY A 37 -10.33 -5.83 -12.37
CA GLY A 37 -11.73 -6.27 -12.42
C GLY A 37 -11.95 -7.57 -11.66
N PHE A 38 -13.08 -7.66 -10.95
CA PHE A 38 -13.50 -8.91 -10.34
C PHE A 38 -14.07 -9.87 -11.39
N PRO A 39 -13.92 -11.20 -11.20
CA PRO A 39 -14.59 -12.19 -12.03
C PRO A 39 -16.12 -12.06 -11.95
N GLU A 40 -16.78 -12.04 -13.10
CA GLU A 40 -18.24 -12.06 -13.22
C GLU A 40 -18.69 -13.45 -13.73
N HIS A 41 -19.55 -14.12 -12.96
CA HIS A 41 -20.10 -15.42 -13.35
C HIS A 41 -21.36 -15.75 -12.52
N GLU A 42 -22.34 -16.44 -13.11
CA GLU A 42 -23.63 -16.75 -12.45
C GLU A 42 -23.46 -17.52 -11.13
N PHE A 43 -22.55 -18.50 -11.08
CA PHE A 43 -22.23 -19.26 -9.86
C PHE A 43 -21.56 -18.46 -8.73
N LEU A 44 -21.13 -17.22 -9.00
CA LEU A 44 -20.54 -16.34 -7.99
C LEU A 44 -21.57 -15.39 -7.36
N ASN A 45 -22.80 -15.31 -7.90
CA ASN A 45 -23.82 -14.36 -7.44
C ASN A 45 -24.22 -14.56 -5.98
N ASP A 46 -24.19 -15.81 -5.50
CA ASP A 46 -24.54 -16.18 -4.12
C ASP A 46 -23.32 -16.25 -3.18
N LEU A 47 -22.13 -15.89 -3.67
CA LEU A 47 -20.87 -15.98 -2.93
C LEU A 47 -20.27 -14.59 -2.69
N GLU A 48 -19.71 -14.39 -1.50
CA GLU A 48 -18.97 -13.18 -1.17
C GLU A 48 -17.47 -13.37 -1.44
N PRO A 49 -16.74 -12.31 -1.87
CA PRO A 49 -15.30 -12.37 -2.00
C PRO A 49 -14.64 -12.42 -0.61
N LEU A 50 -13.90 -13.50 -0.34
CA LEU A 50 -13.21 -13.73 0.94
C LEU A 50 -11.74 -13.27 0.93
N GLY A 51 -11.22 -12.91 -0.25
CA GLY A 51 -9.85 -12.44 -0.43
C GLY A 51 -9.15 -13.16 -1.57
N TRP A 52 -7.84 -13.34 -1.44
CA TRP A 52 -7.02 -13.99 -2.45
C TRP A 52 -5.94 -14.84 -1.76
N MET A 53 -5.45 -15.83 -2.49
CA MET A 53 -4.27 -16.59 -2.10
C MET A 53 -3.30 -16.67 -3.28
N HIS A 54 -2.02 -16.83 -2.98
CA HIS A 54 -0.98 -17.04 -3.98
C HIS A 54 0.09 -17.98 -3.44
N THR A 55 0.87 -18.55 -4.35
CA THR A 55 2.06 -19.31 -3.98
C THR A 55 3.21 -18.34 -3.70
N GLN A 56 4.09 -18.71 -2.77
CA GLN A 56 5.29 -17.94 -2.43
C GLN A 56 6.50 -18.88 -2.46
N HIS A 57 7.61 -18.45 -3.08
CA HIS A 57 8.80 -19.29 -3.22
C HIS A 57 9.49 -19.57 -1.89
N ASN A 58 9.54 -18.57 -1.00
CA ASN A 58 10.16 -18.67 0.31
C ASN A 58 9.08 -18.59 1.40
N GLU A 59 9.19 -19.41 2.43
CA GLU A 59 8.38 -19.27 3.62
C GLU A 59 8.87 -18.06 4.43
N LEU A 60 7.98 -17.10 4.64
CA LEU A 60 8.24 -15.96 5.51
C LEU A 60 7.43 -16.14 6.79
N PRO A 61 8.00 -15.84 7.97
CA PRO A 61 7.29 -15.94 9.24
C PRO A 61 6.17 -14.91 9.39
N GLN A 62 6.11 -13.94 8.48
CA GLN A 62 5.15 -12.84 8.45
C GLN A 62 4.72 -12.58 7.01
N LEU A 63 3.55 -11.97 6.85
CA LEU A 63 3.08 -11.50 5.54
C LEU A 63 4.12 -10.54 4.94
N SER A 64 4.37 -10.71 3.65
CA SER A 64 5.26 -9.82 2.91
C SER A 64 4.75 -8.38 3.07
N PRO A 65 5.56 -7.46 3.63
CA PRO A 65 5.08 -6.13 3.96
C PRO A 65 4.73 -5.42 2.66
N GLN A 66 3.50 -4.94 2.61
CA GLN A 66 2.89 -4.30 1.46
C GLN A 66 2.71 -2.82 1.80
N VAL A 67 3.29 -1.94 0.99
CA VAL A 67 3.23 -0.49 1.11
C VAL A 67 2.59 0.13 -0.12
N PRO A 68 1.95 1.30 -0.04
CA PRO A 68 1.40 1.97 -1.22
C PRO A 68 2.47 2.17 -2.30
N ASP A 69 2.08 1.99 -3.56
CA ASP A 69 2.96 2.17 -4.71
C ASP A 69 3.28 3.65 -4.96
N ASN A 70 2.27 4.50 -4.83
CA ASN A 70 2.21 5.89 -5.25
C ASN A 70 2.00 6.84 -4.07
N GLY A 71 2.80 6.71 -3.01
CA GLY A 71 2.84 7.69 -1.94
C GLY A 71 3.16 7.10 -0.57
N PRO A 72 3.18 7.94 0.47
CA PRO A 72 3.34 7.49 1.84
C PRO A 72 2.10 6.72 2.31
N TRP A 73 2.28 5.80 3.24
CA TRP A 73 1.14 5.14 3.90
C TRP A 73 0.48 6.06 4.94
N ASN A 74 1.20 7.07 5.44
CA ASN A 74 0.73 8.00 6.47
C ASN A 74 0.45 9.40 5.90
N TYR A 75 -0.79 9.86 6.02
CA TYR A 75 -1.24 11.19 5.58
C TYR A 75 -1.53 12.16 6.73
N ASN A 76 -1.20 11.84 7.99
CA ASN A 76 -1.51 12.68 9.15
C ASN A 76 -0.93 14.11 9.06
N PHE A 77 0.21 14.30 8.37
CA PHE A 77 0.80 15.63 8.15
C PHE A 77 0.48 16.22 6.76
N MET A 78 -0.36 15.54 5.97
CA MET A 78 -0.86 16.01 4.67
C MET A 78 -2.36 15.66 4.50
N PRO A 79 -3.24 16.04 5.45
CA PRO A 79 -4.64 15.59 5.46
C PRO A 79 -5.42 16.04 4.22
N VAL A 80 -5.05 17.17 3.61
CA VAL A 80 -5.66 17.69 2.38
C VAL A 80 -5.40 16.84 1.14
N LYS A 81 -4.34 16.00 1.14
CA LYS A 81 -4.04 15.09 0.03
C LYS A 81 -4.80 13.77 0.12
N HIS A 82 -5.38 13.45 1.26
CA HIS A 82 -6.18 12.25 1.45
C HIS A 82 -7.62 12.49 0.98
N THR A 83 -8.15 11.57 0.17
CA THR A 83 -9.56 11.58 -0.25
C THR A 83 -10.14 10.18 -0.14
N VAL A 84 -11.43 10.08 0.23
CA VAL A 84 -12.11 8.77 0.39
C VAL A 84 -12.15 7.99 -0.93
N SER A 85 -12.15 8.68 -2.06
CA SER A 85 -12.16 8.09 -3.40
C SER A 85 -10.77 7.89 -4.01
N MET A 86 -9.69 8.08 -3.24
CA MET A 86 -8.33 7.92 -3.78
C MET A 86 -8.10 6.47 -4.24
N ARG A 87 -7.41 6.32 -5.37
CA ARG A 87 -6.95 5.01 -5.85
C ARG A 87 -5.49 4.86 -5.50
N TYR A 88 -5.11 3.71 -4.98
CA TYR A 88 -3.73 3.37 -4.68
C TYR A 88 -3.45 1.95 -5.20
N GLY A 89 -2.24 1.72 -5.68
CA GLY A 89 -1.70 0.38 -5.82
C GLY A 89 -0.82 0.06 -4.62
N VAL A 90 -0.34 -1.18 -4.59
CA VAL A 90 0.45 -1.70 -3.48
C VAL A 90 1.68 -2.39 -4.06
N LYS A 91 2.83 -2.20 -3.41
CA LYS A 91 4.10 -2.86 -3.74
C LYS A 91 4.69 -3.51 -2.50
N LEU A 92 5.58 -4.47 -2.71
CA LEU A 92 6.38 -5.03 -1.62
C LEU A 92 7.36 -3.96 -1.11
N GLY A 93 7.45 -3.80 0.21
CA GLY A 93 8.42 -2.92 0.83
C GLY A 93 8.19 -2.74 2.32
N THR A 94 9.21 -2.26 3.02
CA THR A 94 9.11 -1.96 4.45
C THR A 94 8.36 -0.64 4.64
N PRO A 95 7.31 -0.59 5.48
CA PRO A 95 6.66 0.65 5.84
C PRO A 95 7.68 1.58 6.49
N ARG A 96 7.73 2.82 6.01
CA ARG A 96 8.57 3.84 6.64
C ARG A 96 8.04 4.20 8.02
N ASP A 97 8.91 4.63 8.93
CA ASP A 97 8.52 5.04 10.27
C ASP A 97 7.48 6.17 10.26
N TYR A 98 6.68 6.28 11.33
CA TYR A 98 5.59 7.27 11.42
C TYR A 98 6.04 8.70 11.11
N TYR A 99 7.21 9.09 11.63
CA TYR A 99 7.86 10.38 11.41
C TYR A 99 8.95 10.31 10.33
N HIS A 100 8.74 9.60 9.24
CA HIS A 100 9.63 9.69 8.09
C HIS A 100 9.41 11.00 7.31
N GLU A 101 10.45 11.54 6.67
CA GLU A 101 10.40 12.79 5.89
C GLU A 101 9.32 12.79 4.78
N ASP A 102 9.19 11.69 4.02
CA ASP A 102 8.11 11.47 3.05
C ASP A 102 6.68 11.73 3.60
N HIS A 103 6.46 11.54 4.91
CA HIS A 103 5.16 11.75 5.54
C HIS A 103 4.91 13.22 5.89
N ARG A 104 5.95 14.05 5.97
CA ARG A 104 5.92 15.45 6.43
C ARG A 104 6.68 16.41 5.49
N PRO A 105 6.41 16.41 4.17
CA PRO A 105 7.18 17.20 3.21
C PRO A 105 7.08 18.72 3.43
N THR A 106 5.98 19.20 4.02
CA THR A 106 5.80 20.63 4.34
C THR A 106 6.83 21.14 5.33
N LEU A 107 7.23 20.31 6.31
CA LEU A 107 8.22 20.70 7.31
C LEU A 107 9.58 21.01 6.67
N PHE A 108 9.93 20.32 5.58
CA PHE A 108 11.18 20.54 4.86
C PHE A 108 11.13 21.80 3.99
N LEU A 109 9.99 22.07 3.35
CA LEU A 109 9.80 23.25 2.50
C LEU A 109 9.86 24.58 3.28
N GLU A 110 9.49 24.58 4.57
CA GLU A 110 9.64 25.77 5.42
C GLU A 110 11.11 26.20 5.59
N PHE A 111 12.04 25.24 5.65
CA PHE A 111 13.47 25.55 5.78
C PHE A 111 14.08 26.07 4.47
N SER A 112 13.72 25.51 3.31
CA SER A 112 14.20 26.00 2.01
C SER A 112 13.75 27.44 1.73
N ASN A 113 12.52 27.79 2.10
CA ASN A 113 12.00 29.15 1.88
C ASN A 113 12.69 30.20 2.78
N LEU A 114 13.30 29.79 3.90
CA LEU A 114 14.00 30.69 4.81
C LEU A 114 15.41 31.04 4.29
N GLU A 115 16.07 30.09 3.61
CA GLU A 115 17.38 30.27 3.00
C GLU A 115 17.34 31.24 1.79
N GLU A 116 16.23 31.27 1.03
CA GLU A 116 16.01 32.29 -0.02
C GLU A 116 15.84 33.72 0.54
N GLY A 117 15.53 33.87 1.83
CA GLY A 117 15.40 35.16 2.51
C GLY A 117 16.71 35.75 3.05
N GLU A 118 17.78 34.96 3.12
CA GLU A 118 19.10 35.38 3.60
C GLU A 118 20.12 35.45 2.45
N THR A 119 19.84 36.28 1.44
CA THR A 119 20.89 36.80 0.54
C THR A 119 21.32 38.19 0.98
N ALA A 120 21.91 38.28 2.17
CA ALA A 120 22.66 39.45 2.60
C ALA A 120 23.82 39.04 3.52
N GLU A 121 25.00 38.92 2.90
CA GLU A 121 26.36 39.09 3.46
C GLU A 121 26.74 38.37 4.78
N ALA A 122 27.71 37.47 4.69
CA ALA A 122 29.03 37.72 5.29
C ALA A 122 30.03 36.67 4.78
N ASP A 123 31.10 37.15 4.15
CA ASP A 123 32.33 36.42 3.88
C ASP A 123 32.78 35.70 5.15
N ARG A 124 32.60 34.38 5.19
CA ARG A 124 32.93 33.56 6.35
C ARG A 124 34.20 32.80 6.00
N GLU A 125 35.34 33.34 6.42
CA GLU A 125 36.63 32.66 6.26
C GLU A 125 36.58 31.31 6.98
N ASP A 126 36.59 30.23 6.20
CA ASP A 126 36.51 28.87 6.70
C ASP A 126 37.86 28.49 7.34
N THR A 127 37.92 28.58 8.68
CA THR A 127 39.14 28.34 9.46
C THR A 127 39.20 26.93 10.03
N PHE A 128 38.60 25.94 9.36
CA PHE A 128 38.75 24.54 9.74
C PHE A 128 39.21 23.70 8.55
N THR A 129 40.50 23.39 8.57
CA THR A 129 41.14 22.27 7.85
C THR A 129 40.74 20.93 8.47
#